data_AF-A0A197JCR4-F1
#
_entry.id   AF-A0A197JCR4-F1
#
_cell.length_a   1.000
_cell.length_b   1.000
_cell.length_c   1.000
_cell.angle_alpha   90.00
_cell.angle_beta   90.00
_cell.angle_gamma   90.00
#
_symmetry.space_group_name_H-M   'P 1'
#
loop_
_entity.id
_entity.type
_entity.pdbx_description
1 polymer ?
#
loop_
_entity_poly.entity_id
_entity_poly.type
_entity_poly.pdbx_seq_one_letter_code
_entity_poly.pdbx_strand_id
1 'polypeptide(L)' 'RSFACHLCPRIFSRKHDLHRHIRVHTGSKPYLCTNCHKAFARTDALCRHYKVEDDCRQV' A
#
# COMPACT_ATOMS: atom_id res chain seq x y z
N ARG A 1 -10.87 -6.14 20.28
CA ARG A 1 -10.62 -7.27 19.36
C ARG A 1 -9.41 -6.94 18.52
N SER A 2 -8.36 -7.75 18.59
CA SER A 2 -7.10 -7.55 17.87
C SER A 2 -7.11 -8.33 16.55
N PHE A 3 -6.25 -7.93 15.60
CA PHE A 3 -6.11 -8.57 14.30
C PHE A 3 -4.69 -9.12 14.15
N ALA A 4 -4.53 -10.44 14.24
CA ALA A 4 -3.24 -11.11 14.10
C ALA A 4 -2.93 -11.44 12.65
N CYS A 5 -1.66 -11.31 12.26
CA CYS A 5 -1.18 -11.83 10.99
C CYS A 5 -1.04 -13.35 11.06
N HIS A 6 -1.44 -14.05 9.99
CA HIS A 6 -1.29 -15.51 9.90
C HIS A 6 0.05 -15.94 9.28
N LEU A 7 0.87 -14.99 8.82
CA LEU A 7 2.18 -15.25 8.19
C LEU A 7 3.35 -14.88 9.11
N CYS A 8 3.09 -14.16 10.20
CA CYS A 8 4.10 -13.77 11.18
C CYS A 8 3.44 -13.40 12.53
N PRO A 9 4.19 -13.32 13.64
CA PRO A 9 3.63 -13.05 14.97
C PRO A 9 3.19 -11.58 15.21
N ARG A 10 3.02 -10.78 14.15
CA ARG A 10 2.61 -9.37 14.26
C ARG A 10 1.12 -9.26 14.52
N ILE A 11 0.76 -8.40 15.47
CA ILE A 11 -0.63 -8.11 15.84
C ILE A 11 -0.90 -6.62 15.59
N PHE A 12 -2.10 -6.33 15.09
CA PHE A 12 -2.55 -4.99 14.75
C PHE A 12 -3.83 -4.65 15.50
N SER A 13 -3.96 -3.39 15.90
CA SER A 13 -5.14 -2.87 16.57
C SER A 13 -6.32 -2.64 15.61
N ARG A 14 -6.04 -2.54 14.29
CA ARG A 14 -7.07 -2.28 13.26
C ARG A 14 -6.95 -3.27 12.10
N LYS A 15 -8.11 -3.64 11.53
CA LYS A 15 -8.20 -4.57 10.39
C LYS A 15 -7.45 -4.05 9.16
N HIS A 16 -7.57 -2.75 8.85
CA HIS A 16 -6.91 -2.17 7.68
C HIS A 16 -5.38 -2.17 7.81
N ASP A 17 -4.85 -2.07 9.04
CA ASP A 17 -3.41 -2.15 9.29
C ASP A 17 -2.91 -3.57 9.04
N LEU A 18 -3.66 -4.59 9.48
CA LEU A 18 -3.36 -6.00 9.16
C LEU A 18 -3.42 -6.24 7.64
N HIS A 19 -4.48 -5.83 6.95
CA HIS A 19 -4.57 -6.00 5.49
C HIS A 19 -3.43 -5.31 4.75
N ARG A 20 -3.02 -4.11 5.18
CA ARG A 20 -1.85 -3.41 4.63
C ARG A 20 -0.58 -4.20 4.88
N HIS A 21 -0.43 -4.77 6.06
CA HIS A 21 0.73 -5.59 6.40
C HIS A 21 0.80 -6.88 5.58
N ILE A 22 -0.31 -7.56 5.32
CA ILE A 22 -0.34 -8.79 4.48
C ILE A 22 0.20 -8.53 3.06
N ARG A 23 0.07 -7.30 2.53
CA ARG A 23 0.68 -6.91 1.25
C ARG A 23 2.20 -7.03 1.22
N VAL A 24 2.86 -6.96 2.39
CA VAL A 24 4.32 -7.15 2.49
C VAL A 24 4.70 -8.60 2.24
N HIS A 25 3.90 -9.56 2.71
CA HIS A 25 4.16 -10.98 2.49
C HIS A 25 3.81 -11.43 1.07
N THR A 26 2.70 -10.94 0.54
CA THR A 26 2.23 -11.33 -0.81
C THR A 26 2.95 -10.58 -1.93
N GLY A 27 3.71 -9.52 -1.61
CA GLY A 27 4.26 -8.60 -2.59
C GLY A 27 3.19 -7.80 -3.35
N SER A 28 1.94 -7.80 -2.88
CA SER A 28 0.82 -7.15 -3.55
C SER A 28 1.02 -5.63 -3.62
N LYS A 29 1.08 -5.12 -4.84
CA LYS A 29 1.21 -3.69 -5.14
C LYS A 29 0.05 -3.26 -6.05
N PRO A 30 -1.16 -3.07 -5.48
CA PRO A 30 -2.36 -2.81 -6.27
C PRO A 30 -2.38 -1.40 -6.87
N TYR A 31 -1.49 -0.51 -6.45
CA TYR A 31 -1.47 0.88 -6.89
C TYR A 31 -0.40 1.06 -7.96
N LEU A 32 -0.80 1.08 -9.22
CA LEU A 32 0.11 1.26 -10.36
C LEU A 32 0.10 2.73 -10.79
N CYS A 33 1.28 3.32 -10.94
CA CYS A 33 1.42 4.60 -11.65
C CYS A 33 1.32 4.32 -13.15
N THR A 34 0.34 4.90 -13.83
CA THR A 34 0.15 4.71 -15.29
C THR A 34 1.24 5.38 -16.13
N ASN A 35 1.91 6.40 -15.58
CA ASN A 35 2.89 7.18 -16.34
C ASN A 35 4.24 6.46 -16.40
N CYS A 36 4.71 5.94 -15.27
CA CYS A 36 6.02 5.27 -15.17
C CYS A 36 5.91 3.75 -14.94
N HIS A 37 4.70 3.19 -14.88
CA HIS A 37 4.41 1.78 -14.64
C HIS A 37 5.00 1.23 -13.32
N LYS A 38 5.35 2.10 -12.36
CA LYS A 38 5.79 1.68 -11.03
C LYS A 38 4.61 1.28 -10.17
N ALA A 39 4.72 0.10 -9.55
CA ALA A 39 3.72 -0.42 -8.62
C ALA A 39 4.07 -0.08 -7.17
N PHE A 40 3.07 0.33 -6.39
CA PHE A 40 3.17 0.72 -4.99
C PHE A 40 2.21 -0.12 -4.14
N ALA A 41 2.62 -0.41 -2.91
CA ALA A 41 1.80 -1.17 -1.94
C ALA A 41 0.78 -0.29 -1.18
N ARG A 42 0.84 1.04 -1.36
CA ARG A 42 0.09 2.04 -0.61
C ARG A 42 -0.33 3.22 -1.50
N THR A 43 -1.53 3.74 -1.27
CA THR A 43 -2.06 4.95 -1.93
C THR A 43 -1.22 6.19 -1.62
N ASP A 44 -0.82 6.37 -0.36
CA ASP A 44 -0.03 7.53 0.07
C ASP A 44 1.37 7.54 -0.59
N ALA A 45 1.95 6.36 -0.83
CA ALA A 45 3.24 6.23 -1.51
C ALA A 45 3.10 6.61 -3.00
N LEU A 46 2.01 6.18 -3.65
CA LEU A 46 1.67 6.57 -5.01
C LEU A 46 1.36 8.08 -5.10
N CYS A 47 0.57 8.62 -4.16
CA CYS A 47 0.23 10.05 -4.12
C CYS A 47 1.48 10.92 -3.90
N ARG A 48 2.40 10.53 -3.01
CA ARG A 48 3.68 11.21 -2.85
C ARG A 48 4.53 11.11 -4.11
N HIS A 49 4.51 9.97 -4.80
CA HIS A 49 5.19 9.82 -6.08
C HIS A 49 4.62 10.81 -7.12
N TYR A 50 3.31 10.91 -7.28
CA TYR A 50 2.68 11.90 -8.16
C TYR A 50 2.97 13.35 -7.77
N LYS A 51 3.13 13.67 -6.48
CA LYS A 51 3.46 15.04 -6.04
C LYS A 51 4.89 15.47 -6.38
N VAL A 52 5.81 14.51 -6.54
CA VAL A 52 7.20 14.79 -6.94
C VAL A 52 7.32 14.84 -8.46
N GLU A 53 6.46 14.11 -9.18
CA GLU A 53 6.29 14.17 -10.63
C GLU A 53 5.26 15.29 -10.96
N ASP A 54 5.69 16.55 -10.82
CA ASP A 54 5.01 17.88 -10.85
C ASP A 54 3.61 18.09 -11.51
N ASP A 55 3.04 17.22 -12.33
CA ASP A 55 1.67 17.41 -12.82
C ASP A 55 1.07 16.07 -13.23
N CYS A 56 0.09 15.56 -12.47
CA CYS A 56 -1.14 15.02 -13.05
C CYS A 56 -2.13 14.63 -11.94
N ARG A 57 -3.32 15.24 -11.97
CA ARG A 57 -4.53 14.65 -11.40
C ARG A 57 -4.65 13.20 -11.87
N GLN A 58 -5.06 12.32 -10.98
CA GLN A 58 -5.97 11.25 -11.39
C GLN A 58 -7.17 11.28 -10.44
N VAL A 59 -8.25 11.84 -11.02
CA VAL A 59 -9.69 11.80 -10.66
C VAL A 59 -10.09 11.95 -9.19
#